data_AF-A0AB34PVJ4-F1
#
_entry.id   AF-A0AB34PVJ4-F1
#
_cell.length_a   1.000
_cell.length_b   1.000
_cell.length_c   1.000
_cell.angle_alpha   90.00
_cell.angle_beta   90.00
_cell.angle_gamma   90.00
#
_symmetry.space_group_name_H-M   'P 1'
#
loop_
_entity.id
_entity.type
_entity.pdbx_description
1 polymer ?
#
loop_
_entity_poly.entity_id
_entity_poly.type
_entity_poly.pdbx_seq_one_letter_code
_entity_poly.pdbx_strand_id
1 'polypeptide(L)'
;MYKTQLIKSSTQARFLAVRQLSSTSQLLKWNDIPLAPPDKILGISEAYNNDSNPQKVNLGVGAYRDNSGKPIIFPSVKKAEEILLGKETEKEYTAIVGSKNFQSIVKNFIFNNSNKDANGKQLIDDGRIVTAQTISGTGSLRVIADFLNRFYSNKKILVPKPTWANHVAVFKDAGLEPEFYSYYETSKNDLDYANLKKSLTAAPEGSIVLLHACCHNPTGMDLTSEQWDEVLQIVQDKKFFPLVDMAYQGFASGKPFEDIGLIRKLTKLANENKIPSFALCQSFAKNMGLYGERTGSISIINSSGEASKAVESQLKKLIRPIYSSPPIHGSKIVEVIFDESSGLLPQWLDELDKVVGRLNTVRSKLYEKLDKSNYNWDHLLKQRGMFVYTGLSPEQVIRLRNEYSVYATEDGRFSISGINDNNVDYLANAINEVIKN
;
A
#
# COMPACT_ATOMS: atom_id res chain seq x y z
N MET A 1 16.67 -57.69 -49.76
CA MET A 1 16.03 -56.42 -50.15
C MET A 1 14.89 -56.16 -49.19
N TYR A 2 15.01 -55.18 -48.29
CA TYR A 2 13.95 -54.28 -47.81
C TYR A 2 14.61 -53.36 -46.78
N LYS A 3 14.83 -52.11 -47.20
CA LYS A 3 15.44 -51.03 -46.40
C LYS A 3 14.42 -50.56 -45.35
N THR A 4 14.82 -50.58 -44.10
CA THR A 4 14.12 -49.94 -42.99
C THR A 4 14.24 -48.42 -43.13
N GLN A 5 13.13 -47.74 -43.44
CA GLN A 5 13.05 -46.28 -43.46
C GLN A 5 12.89 -45.75 -42.03
N LEU A 6 13.89 -44.99 -41.59
CA LEU A 6 13.84 -44.10 -40.43
C LEU A 6 12.87 -42.95 -40.72
N ILE A 7 11.71 -42.95 -40.05
CA ILE A 7 10.84 -41.77 -39.97
C ILE A 7 11.40 -40.86 -38.88
N LYS A 8 11.98 -39.73 -39.29
CA LYS A 8 12.35 -38.61 -38.40
C LYS A 8 11.07 -38.07 -37.77
N SER A 9 10.96 -38.12 -36.44
CA SER A 9 9.96 -37.34 -35.72
C SER A 9 10.38 -35.86 -35.74
N SER A 10 9.60 -35.04 -36.41
CA SER A 10 9.72 -33.58 -36.31
C SER A 10 9.05 -33.13 -35.02
N THR A 11 9.84 -32.78 -34.01
CA THR A 11 9.40 -32.01 -32.84
C THR A 11 8.99 -30.61 -33.30
N GLN A 12 7.71 -30.44 -33.66
CA GLN A 12 7.11 -29.11 -33.73
C GLN A 12 7.03 -28.53 -32.33
N ALA A 13 7.96 -27.64 -32.01
CA ALA A 13 7.83 -26.72 -30.89
C ALA A 13 6.57 -25.87 -31.11
N ARG A 14 5.47 -26.23 -30.42
CA ARG A 14 4.30 -25.36 -30.32
C ARG A 14 4.72 -24.14 -29.49
N PHE A 15 4.99 -23.03 -30.17
CA PHE A 15 4.95 -21.72 -29.53
C PHE A 15 3.56 -21.54 -28.93
N LEU A 16 3.48 -21.53 -27.60
CA LEU A 16 2.30 -21.12 -26.85
C LEU A 16 2.09 -19.64 -27.15
N ALA A 17 1.30 -19.34 -28.18
CA ALA A 17 0.85 -17.98 -28.42
C ALA A 17 0.07 -17.51 -27.19
N VAL A 18 0.56 -16.46 -26.53
CA VAL A 18 -0.14 -15.78 -25.44
C VAL A 18 -1.41 -15.17 -26.03
N ARG A 19 -2.54 -15.87 -25.90
CA ARG A 19 -3.84 -15.34 -26.30
C ARG A 19 -4.31 -14.35 -25.24
N GLN A 20 -4.48 -13.09 -25.63
CA GLN A 20 -5.17 -12.11 -24.82
C GLN A 20 -6.68 -12.37 -24.94
N LEU A 21 -7.36 -12.68 -23.83
CA LEU A 21 -8.82 -12.67 -23.79
C LEU A 21 -9.28 -11.21 -23.78
N SER A 22 -10.19 -10.85 -24.69
CA SER A 22 -11.07 -9.69 -24.46
C SER A 22 -11.97 -10.01 -23.26
N SER A 23 -12.36 -9.01 -22.47
CA SER A 23 -13.28 -9.15 -21.33
C SER A 23 -14.66 -9.76 -21.68
N THR A 24 -14.91 -10.06 -22.95
CA THR A 24 -16.16 -10.60 -23.49
C THR A 24 -16.07 -12.00 -24.09
N SER A 25 -14.90 -12.66 -24.11
CA SER A 25 -14.81 -14.03 -24.62
C SER A 25 -15.29 -15.03 -23.56
N GLN A 26 -16.57 -15.39 -23.62
CA GLN A 26 -17.12 -16.49 -22.85
C GLN A 26 -16.56 -17.81 -23.40
N LEU A 27 -15.74 -18.50 -22.59
CA LEU A 27 -15.20 -19.80 -22.95
C LEU A 27 -16.21 -20.89 -22.58
N LEU A 28 -16.49 -21.80 -23.52
CA LEU A 28 -17.38 -22.94 -23.28
C LEU A 28 -16.72 -24.05 -22.45
N LYS A 29 -15.38 -24.09 -22.38
CA LYS A 29 -14.59 -25.11 -21.68
C LYS A 29 -13.42 -24.47 -20.94
N TRP A 30 -13.05 -25.03 -19.79
CA TRP A 30 -11.91 -24.54 -18.99
C TRP A 30 -10.54 -24.72 -19.67
N ASN A 31 -10.44 -25.65 -20.64
CA ASN A 31 -9.20 -25.92 -21.36
C ASN A 31 -8.66 -24.73 -22.18
N ASP A 32 -9.51 -23.72 -22.43
CA ASP A 32 -9.15 -22.53 -23.20
C ASP A 32 -8.80 -21.33 -22.28
N ILE A 33 -8.84 -21.50 -20.96
CA ILE A 33 -8.49 -20.44 -20.01
C ILE A 33 -6.97 -20.19 -20.11
N PRO A 34 -6.54 -18.96 -20.43
CA PRO A 34 -5.12 -18.65 -20.53
C PRO A 34 -4.46 -18.67 -19.15
N LEU A 35 -3.19 -19.04 -19.12
CA LEU A 35 -2.37 -18.89 -17.93
C LEU A 35 -2.21 -17.38 -17.63
N ALA A 36 -2.59 -16.97 -16.41
CA ALA A 36 -2.34 -15.61 -15.94
C ALA A 36 -0.84 -15.33 -15.82
N PRO A 37 -0.37 -14.12 -16.15
CA PRO A 37 1.02 -13.75 -15.90
C PRO A 37 1.32 -13.77 -14.40
N PRO A 38 2.57 -14.10 -13.98
CA PRO A 38 2.96 -14.05 -12.58
C PRO A 38 2.83 -12.64 -12.01
N ASP A 39 2.51 -12.53 -10.72
CA ASP A 39 2.54 -11.25 -10.01
C ASP A 39 3.98 -10.73 -9.94
N LYS A 40 4.16 -9.44 -10.30
CA LYS A 40 5.47 -8.78 -10.42
C LYS A 40 6.27 -8.74 -9.12
N ILE A 41 5.65 -8.93 -7.95
CA ILE A 41 6.31 -8.93 -6.64
C ILE A 41 6.41 -10.36 -6.09
N LEU A 42 5.36 -11.17 -6.22
CA LEU A 42 5.36 -12.53 -5.69
C LEU A 42 6.31 -13.46 -6.46
N GLY A 43 6.41 -13.32 -7.79
CA GLY A 43 7.36 -14.10 -8.59
C GLY A 43 8.83 -13.86 -8.20
N ILE A 44 9.18 -12.67 -7.70
CA ILE A 44 10.52 -12.35 -7.19
C ILE A 44 10.82 -13.16 -5.92
N SER A 45 9.82 -13.36 -5.06
CA SER A 45 9.98 -14.12 -3.82
C SER A 45 10.23 -15.60 -4.10
N GLU A 46 9.55 -16.15 -5.11
CA GLU A 46 9.76 -17.52 -5.56
C GLU A 46 11.18 -17.71 -6.12
N ALA A 47 11.61 -16.81 -7.01
CA ALA A 47 12.96 -16.85 -7.56
C ALA A 47 14.04 -16.73 -6.46
N TYR A 48 13.84 -15.84 -5.49
CA TYR A 48 14.72 -15.72 -4.31
C TYR A 48 14.75 -17.01 -3.48
N ASN A 49 13.61 -17.67 -3.27
CA ASN A 49 13.55 -18.89 -2.47
C ASN A 49 14.27 -20.06 -3.15
N ASN A 50 14.19 -20.15 -4.48
CA ASN A 50 14.83 -21.20 -5.28
C ASN A 50 16.33 -21.01 -5.48
N ASP A 51 16.87 -19.82 -5.21
CA ASP A 51 18.31 -19.55 -5.28
C ASP A 51 19.06 -20.17 -4.09
N SER A 52 20.10 -20.96 -4.35
CA SER A 52 20.95 -21.57 -3.32
C SER A 52 22.14 -20.71 -2.88
N ASN A 53 22.35 -19.55 -3.50
CA ASN A 53 23.44 -18.64 -3.13
C ASN A 53 23.27 -18.16 -1.68
N PRO A 54 24.24 -18.40 -0.78
CA PRO A 54 24.15 -17.97 0.62
C PRO A 54 24.20 -16.44 0.80
N GLN A 55 24.64 -15.68 -0.20
CA GLN A 55 24.70 -14.22 -0.19
C GLN A 55 23.48 -13.55 -0.84
N LYS A 56 22.45 -14.31 -1.24
CA LYS A 56 21.24 -13.75 -1.87
C LYS A 56 20.55 -12.72 -0.99
N VAL A 57 20.03 -11.65 -1.60
CA VAL A 57 19.35 -10.55 -0.90
C VAL A 57 17.95 -10.35 -1.46
N ASN A 58 16.93 -10.34 -0.60
CA ASN A 58 15.56 -10.03 -1.00
C ASN A 58 15.21 -8.57 -0.69
N LEU A 59 15.11 -7.76 -1.73
CA LEU A 59 14.67 -6.36 -1.69
C LEU A 59 13.30 -6.18 -2.37
N GLY A 60 12.63 -7.25 -2.81
CA GLY A 60 11.34 -7.17 -3.48
C GLY A 60 10.16 -7.06 -2.52
N VAL A 61 10.22 -7.78 -1.40
CA VAL A 61 9.08 -7.95 -0.48
C VAL A 61 8.86 -6.70 0.40
N GLY A 62 7.67 -6.12 0.34
CA GLY A 62 7.24 -4.99 1.17
C GLY A 62 6.79 -5.38 2.58
N ALA A 63 7.58 -6.19 3.28
CA ALA A 63 7.34 -6.60 4.66
C ALA A 63 8.59 -6.40 5.50
N TYR A 64 8.43 -5.89 6.71
CA TYR A 64 9.52 -5.55 7.59
C TYR A 64 10.31 -6.79 8.02
N ARG A 65 11.63 -6.62 8.19
CA ARG A 65 12.57 -7.63 8.68
C ARG A 65 13.47 -6.99 9.72
N ASP A 66 13.89 -7.80 10.70
CA ASP A 66 14.89 -7.40 11.69
C ASP A 66 16.31 -7.33 11.09
N ASN A 67 17.30 -7.03 11.92
CA ASN A 67 18.71 -6.94 11.47
C ASN A 67 19.31 -8.32 11.09
N SER A 68 18.62 -9.42 11.37
CA SER A 68 18.98 -10.76 10.91
C SER A 68 18.27 -11.14 9.60
N GLY A 69 17.50 -10.23 9.00
CA GLY A 69 16.72 -10.48 7.80
C GLY A 69 15.49 -11.36 8.04
N LYS A 70 15.06 -11.57 9.29
CA LYS A 70 13.94 -12.44 9.64
C LYS A 70 12.63 -11.67 9.82
N PRO A 71 11.47 -12.27 9.51
CA PRO A 71 10.18 -11.71 9.89
C PRO A 71 10.10 -11.50 11.40
N ILE A 72 9.42 -10.44 11.82
CA ILE A 72 9.20 -10.12 13.23
C ILE A 72 7.70 -10.00 13.49
N ILE A 73 7.27 -10.57 14.62
CA ILE A 73 5.98 -10.25 15.23
C ILE A 73 6.28 -9.25 16.34
N PHE A 74 5.61 -8.10 16.32
CA PHE A 74 5.82 -7.05 17.31
C PHE A 74 5.55 -7.58 18.72
N PRO A 75 6.42 -7.31 19.71
CA PRO A 75 6.19 -7.80 21.07
C PRO A 75 4.86 -7.35 21.67
N SER A 76 4.35 -6.16 21.33
CA SER A 76 3.00 -5.72 21.72
C SER A 76 1.89 -6.61 21.13
N VAL A 77 2.03 -7.04 19.88
CA VAL A 77 1.11 -7.98 19.22
C VAL A 77 1.16 -9.36 19.88
N LYS A 78 2.35 -9.91 20.18
CA LYS A 78 2.46 -11.20 20.89
C LYS A 78 1.75 -11.18 22.24
N LYS A 79 1.95 -10.11 23.03
CA LYS A 79 1.26 -9.94 24.31
C LYS A 79 -0.25 -9.81 24.14
N ALA A 80 -0.70 -9.10 23.10
CA ALA A 80 -2.13 -9.02 22.79
C ALA A 80 -2.71 -10.40 22.45
N GLU A 81 -1.98 -11.22 21.69
CA GLU A 81 -2.39 -12.60 21.40
C GLU A 81 -2.43 -13.48 22.65
N GLU A 82 -1.46 -13.36 23.56
CA GLU A 82 -1.47 -14.06 24.86
C GLU A 82 -2.71 -13.68 25.70
N ILE A 83 -3.05 -12.39 25.74
CA ILE A 83 -4.26 -11.90 26.41
C ILE A 83 -5.52 -12.48 25.77
N LEU A 84 -5.59 -12.51 24.44
CA LEU A 84 -6.72 -13.08 23.70
C LEU A 84 -6.85 -14.59 23.96
N LEU A 85 -5.76 -15.34 23.91
CA LEU A 85 -5.75 -16.78 24.17
C LEU A 85 -6.34 -17.10 25.56
N GLY A 86 -6.08 -16.26 26.56
CA GLY A 86 -6.61 -16.44 27.91
C GLY A 86 -8.04 -15.94 28.13
N LYS A 87 -8.56 -15.03 27.29
CA LYS A 87 -9.86 -14.37 27.49
C LYS A 87 -10.95 -14.79 26.49
N GLU A 88 -10.58 -15.21 25.28
CA GLU A 88 -11.54 -15.53 24.24
C GLU A 88 -12.30 -16.83 24.55
N THR A 89 -13.63 -16.76 24.50
CA THR A 89 -14.52 -17.90 24.73
C THR A 89 -15.22 -18.39 23.46
N GLU A 90 -15.09 -17.66 22.35
CA GLU A 90 -15.87 -17.88 21.12
C GLU A 90 -15.14 -17.43 19.84
N LYS A 91 -15.72 -17.80 18.69
CA LYS A 91 -15.26 -17.47 17.33
C LYS A 91 -16.45 -17.16 16.40
N GLU A 92 -17.51 -16.58 16.95
CA GLU A 92 -18.75 -16.21 16.27
C GLU A 92 -18.53 -15.12 15.22
N TYR A 93 -19.50 -15.00 14.32
CA TYR A 93 -19.51 -13.95 13.31
C TYR A 93 -19.64 -12.56 13.95
N THR A 94 -18.85 -11.61 13.46
CA THR A 94 -19.07 -10.19 13.72
C THR A 94 -20.19 -9.62 12.86
N ALA A 95 -20.64 -8.41 13.19
CA ALA A 95 -21.47 -7.62 12.29
C ALA A 95 -20.77 -7.40 10.93
N ILE A 96 -21.55 -7.17 9.87
CA ILE A 96 -21.03 -7.01 8.49
C ILE A 96 -19.92 -5.95 8.39
N VAL A 97 -20.00 -4.89 9.18
CA VAL A 97 -19.03 -3.78 9.22
C VAL A 97 -17.95 -3.93 10.29
N GLY A 98 -17.82 -5.12 10.90
CA GLY A 98 -16.93 -5.40 12.03
C GLY A 98 -17.52 -4.98 13.38
N SER A 99 -16.75 -5.16 14.44
CA SER A 99 -17.15 -4.80 15.81
C SER A 99 -17.31 -3.28 15.97
N LYS A 100 -18.17 -2.85 16.91
CA LYS A 100 -18.30 -1.42 17.25
C LYS A 100 -17.07 -0.88 17.97
N ASN A 101 -16.38 -1.73 18.74
CA ASN A 101 -15.15 -1.35 19.44
C ASN A 101 -14.03 -1.01 18.45
N PHE A 102 -13.74 -1.90 17.49
CA PHE A 102 -12.77 -1.66 16.43
C PHE A 102 -13.11 -0.40 15.60
N GLN A 103 -14.38 -0.20 15.23
CA GLN A 103 -14.82 1.01 14.54
C GLN A 103 -14.53 2.29 15.35
N SER A 104 -14.77 2.25 16.66
CA SER A 104 -14.49 3.37 17.57
C SER A 104 -13.00 3.66 17.66
N ILE A 105 -12.18 2.62 17.82
CA ILE A 105 -10.72 2.73 17.87
C ILE A 105 -10.18 3.34 16.58
N VAL A 106 -10.59 2.85 15.41
CA VAL A 106 -10.18 3.40 14.12
C VAL A 106 -10.54 4.89 14.03
N LYS A 107 -11.77 5.26 14.39
CA LYS A 107 -12.21 6.67 14.35
C LYS A 107 -11.38 7.54 15.28
N ASN A 108 -11.14 7.08 16.50
CA ASN A 108 -10.37 7.83 17.49
C ASN A 108 -8.89 7.94 17.11
N PHE A 109 -8.30 6.87 16.58
CA PHE A 109 -6.91 6.82 16.19
C PHE A 109 -6.60 7.77 15.01
N ILE A 110 -7.49 7.83 14.02
CA ILE A 110 -7.27 8.60 12.79
C ILE A 110 -7.81 10.03 12.91
N PHE A 111 -9.07 10.20 13.30
CA PHE A 111 -9.79 11.47 13.16
C PHE A 111 -9.85 12.26 14.46
N ASN A 112 -9.99 11.61 15.61
CA ASN A 112 -9.88 12.31 16.90
C ASN A 112 -8.40 12.58 17.26
N ASN A 113 -7.49 11.72 16.77
CA ASN A 113 -6.05 11.81 16.95
C ASN A 113 -5.68 11.94 18.45
N SER A 114 -6.28 11.08 19.28
CA SER A 114 -6.16 11.14 20.75
C SER A 114 -6.54 12.51 21.32
N ASN A 115 -7.70 13.04 20.90
CA ASN A 115 -8.26 14.34 21.31
C ASN A 115 -7.45 15.57 20.86
N LYS A 116 -6.65 15.44 19.80
CA LYS A 116 -5.81 16.53 19.28
C LYS A 116 -6.27 17.08 17.92
N ASP A 117 -7.33 16.53 17.33
CA ASP A 117 -7.93 17.08 16.10
C ASP A 117 -9.41 17.41 16.33
N ALA A 118 -9.69 18.69 16.60
CA ALA A 118 -11.03 19.19 16.80
C ALA A 118 -11.93 19.01 15.56
N ASN A 119 -11.37 19.07 14.35
CA ASN A 119 -12.17 18.91 13.14
C ASN A 119 -12.66 17.47 12.98
N GLY A 120 -11.75 16.51 13.15
CA GLY A 120 -12.14 15.11 13.10
C GLY A 120 -13.04 14.70 14.27
N LYS A 121 -12.85 15.27 15.48
CA LYS A 121 -13.78 15.10 16.61
C LYS A 121 -15.19 15.59 16.26
N GLN A 122 -15.32 16.78 15.67
CA GLN A 122 -16.62 17.29 15.22
C GLN A 122 -17.28 16.36 14.21
N LEU A 123 -16.55 15.85 13.20
CA LEU A 123 -17.10 14.90 12.23
C LEU A 123 -17.60 13.60 12.89
N ILE A 124 -16.94 13.14 13.96
CA ILE A 124 -17.38 11.98 14.75
C ILE A 124 -18.69 12.31 15.47
N ASP A 125 -18.74 13.44 16.17
CA ASP A 125 -19.90 13.87 16.97
C ASP A 125 -21.14 14.11 16.10
N ASP A 126 -20.94 14.68 14.91
CA ASP A 126 -22.01 14.91 13.92
C ASP A 126 -22.45 13.63 13.19
N GLY A 127 -21.85 12.48 13.50
CA GLY A 127 -22.16 11.20 12.85
C GLY A 127 -21.77 11.14 11.37
N ARG A 128 -20.84 11.99 10.92
CA ARG A 128 -20.46 12.16 9.50
C ARG A 128 -19.45 11.12 9.00
N ILE A 129 -18.91 10.27 9.89
CA ILE A 129 -17.94 9.23 9.54
C ILE A 129 -18.56 7.84 9.62
N VAL A 130 -18.67 7.17 8.48
CA VAL A 130 -18.98 5.73 8.40
C VAL A 130 -17.68 4.96 8.37
N THR A 131 -17.50 4.01 9.29
CA THR A 131 -16.30 3.14 9.32
C THR A 131 -16.74 1.68 9.26
N ALA A 132 -16.11 0.92 8.39
CA ALA A 132 -16.27 -0.53 8.32
C ALA A 132 -14.90 -1.21 8.35
N GLN A 133 -14.82 -2.33 9.06
CA GLN A 133 -13.67 -3.21 8.99
C GLN A 133 -13.63 -3.95 7.65
N THR A 134 -12.43 -4.10 7.10
CA THR A 134 -12.19 -4.68 5.77
C THR A 134 -11.01 -5.65 5.80
N ILE A 135 -10.84 -6.39 4.71
CA ILE A 135 -9.70 -7.29 4.48
C ILE A 135 -8.45 -6.47 4.12
N SER A 136 -7.94 -5.74 5.11
CA SER A 136 -6.80 -4.82 5.01
C SER A 136 -7.03 -3.69 4.00
N GLY A 137 -5.97 -2.95 3.65
CA GLY A 137 -6.06 -1.84 2.70
C GLY A 137 -6.54 -2.28 1.32
N THR A 138 -6.15 -3.47 0.84
CA THR A 138 -6.62 -4.01 -0.45
C THR A 138 -8.12 -4.28 -0.44
N GLY A 139 -8.65 -4.87 0.64
CA GLY A 139 -10.09 -5.04 0.82
C GLY A 139 -10.82 -3.71 0.90
N SER A 140 -10.25 -2.71 1.58
CA SER A 140 -10.80 -1.35 1.61
C SER A 140 -10.90 -0.74 0.22
N LEU A 141 -9.81 -0.80 -0.55
CA LEU A 141 -9.74 -0.30 -1.92
C LEU A 141 -10.75 -0.99 -2.83
N ARG A 142 -10.93 -2.31 -2.68
CA ARG A 142 -11.95 -3.03 -3.45
C ARG A 142 -13.36 -2.60 -3.10
N VAL A 143 -13.68 -2.54 -1.80
CA VAL A 143 -15.01 -2.14 -1.30
C VAL A 143 -15.36 -0.72 -1.75
N ILE A 144 -14.44 0.24 -1.62
CA ILE A 144 -14.70 1.62 -2.07
C ILE A 144 -14.79 1.74 -3.59
N ALA A 145 -14.00 0.97 -4.33
CA ALA A 145 -14.05 1.01 -5.79
C ALA A 145 -15.40 0.51 -6.32
N ASP A 146 -15.91 -0.61 -5.79
CA ASP A 146 -17.24 -1.11 -6.14
C ASP A 146 -18.35 -0.12 -5.70
N PHE A 147 -18.18 0.56 -4.56
CA PHE A 147 -19.12 1.58 -4.09
C PHE A 147 -19.15 2.80 -5.03
N LEU A 148 -17.99 3.34 -5.38
CA LEU A 148 -17.84 4.46 -6.30
C LEU A 148 -18.36 4.09 -7.70
N ASN A 149 -18.08 2.87 -8.18
CA ASN A 149 -18.63 2.42 -9.45
C ASN A 149 -20.16 2.31 -9.43
N ARG A 150 -20.80 2.02 -8.29
CA ARG A 150 -22.27 1.98 -8.22
C ARG A 150 -22.92 3.36 -8.11
N PHE A 151 -22.32 4.28 -7.36
CA PHE A 151 -23.02 5.49 -6.91
C PHE A 151 -22.39 6.80 -7.37
N TYR A 152 -21.10 6.81 -7.70
CA TYR A 152 -20.42 8.02 -8.16
C TYR A 152 -20.55 8.14 -9.68
N SER A 153 -20.90 9.33 -10.17
CA SER A 153 -21.21 9.53 -11.60
C SER A 153 -19.95 9.40 -12.47
N ASN A 154 -18.83 9.95 -12.01
CA ASN A 154 -17.56 9.89 -12.73
C ASN A 154 -16.82 8.57 -12.43
N LYS A 155 -16.42 7.85 -13.47
CA LYS A 155 -15.67 6.58 -13.33
C LYS A 155 -14.16 6.77 -13.40
N LYS A 156 -13.69 7.95 -13.79
CA LYS A 156 -12.26 8.26 -13.88
C LYS A 156 -11.65 8.36 -12.49
N ILE A 157 -10.59 7.57 -12.28
CA ILE A 157 -9.78 7.61 -11.07
C ILE A 157 -8.33 7.95 -11.43
N LEU A 158 -7.89 9.11 -10.97
CA LEU A 158 -6.54 9.61 -11.13
C LEU A 158 -5.62 8.94 -10.11
N VAL A 159 -4.60 8.22 -10.57
CA VAL A 159 -3.58 7.59 -9.73
C VAL A 159 -2.19 8.18 -10.04
N PRO A 160 -1.28 8.28 -9.05
CA PRO A 160 0.04 8.85 -9.31
C PRO A 160 0.85 7.99 -10.28
N LYS A 161 1.76 8.60 -11.03
CA LYS A 161 2.74 7.89 -11.87
C LYS A 161 4.15 8.05 -11.29
N PRO A 162 4.80 6.96 -10.83
CA PRO A 162 4.26 5.61 -10.63
C PRO A 162 3.35 5.52 -9.39
N THR A 163 2.72 4.37 -9.16
CA THR A 163 1.93 4.06 -7.96
C THR A 163 2.09 2.57 -7.59
N TRP A 164 1.49 2.13 -6.47
CA TRP A 164 1.46 0.72 -6.09
C TRP A 164 0.80 -0.11 -7.21
N ALA A 165 1.51 -1.14 -7.68
CA ALA A 165 1.16 -1.89 -8.88
C ALA A 165 -0.30 -2.40 -8.92
N ASN A 166 -0.88 -2.72 -7.76
CA ASN A 166 -2.21 -3.29 -7.68
C ASN A 166 -3.35 -2.24 -7.72
N HIS A 167 -3.07 -0.92 -7.61
CA HIS A 167 -4.12 0.11 -7.72
C HIS A 167 -4.87 0.01 -9.04
N VAL A 168 -4.14 -0.03 -10.16
CA VAL A 168 -4.74 -0.11 -11.50
C VAL A 168 -5.58 -1.39 -11.65
N ALA A 169 -5.09 -2.52 -11.15
CA ALA A 169 -5.80 -3.79 -11.24
C ALA A 169 -7.11 -3.78 -10.43
N VAL A 170 -7.06 -3.33 -9.17
CA VAL A 170 -8.24 -3.25 -8.30
C VAL A 170 -9.31 -2.33 -8.89
N PHE A 171 -8.93 -1.15 -9.38
CA PHE A 171 -9.89 -0.19 -9.90
C PHE A 171 -10.48 -0.60 -11.24
N LYS A 172 -9.67 -1.14 -12.17
CA LYS A 172 -10.19 -1.67 -13.44
C LYS A 172 -11.17 -2.81 -13.22
N ASP A 173 -10.84 -3.75 -12.32
CA ASP A 173 -11.70 -4.90 -12.05
C ASP A 173 -13.02 -4.50 -11.37
N ALA A 174 -13.01 -3.41 -10.58
CA ALA A 174 -14.21 -2.82 -10.01
C ALA A 174 -15.05 -2.00 -11.01
N GLY A 175 -14.56 -1.79 -12.25
CA GLY A 175 -15.24 -1.03 -13.30
C GLY A 175 -14.97 0.47 -13.30
N LEU A 176 -13.95 0.94 -12.58
CA LEU A 176 -13.44 2.31 -12.71
C LEU A 176 -12.43 2.42 -13.86
N GLU A 177 -12.10 3.65 -14.24
CA GLU A 177 -11.21 3.98 -15.36
C GLU A 177 -9.93 4.65 -14.82
N PRO A 178 -8.85 3.89 -14.52
CA PRO A 178 -7.62 4.50 -14.02
C PRO A 178 -6.90 5.31 -15.08
N GLU A 179 -6.61 6.56 -14.76
CA GLU A 179 -5.74 7.47 -15.50
C GLU A 179 -4.59 7.93 -14.60
N PHE A 180 -3.47 8.33 -15.20
CA PHE A 180 -2.28 8.73 -14.46
C PHE A 180 -2.15 10.25 -14.36
N TYR A 181 -1.80 10.76 -13.18
CA TYR A 181 -1.25 12.10 -12.99
C TYR A 181 0.25 12.04 -12.68
N SER A 182 1.01 13.06 -13.06
CA SER A 182 2.46 13.10 -12.82
C SER A 182 2.76 13.12 -11.32
N TYR A 183 3.78 12.37 -10.89
CA TYR A 183 4.19 12.37 -9.48
C TYR A 183 5.70 12.40 -9.31
N TYR A 184 6.43 11.57 -10.05
CA TYR A 184 7.88 11.41 -9.91
C TYR A 184 8.58 11.53 -11.25
N GLU A 185 9.71 12.25 -11.28
CA GLU A 185 10.57 12.40 -12.45
C GLU A 185 11.80 11.50 -12.29
N THR A 186 11.78 10.34 -12.95
CA THR A 186 12.86 9.34 -12.85
C THR A 186 14.24 9.88 -13.22
N SER A 187 14.33 10.77 -14.20
CA SER A 187 15.61 11.39 -14.61
C SER A 187 16.21 12.30 -13.53
N LYS A 188 15.39 12.83 -12.60
CA LYS A 188 15.85 13.68 -11.49
C LYS A 188 15.84 12.96 -10.15
N ASN A 189 15.28 11.77 -10.09
CA ASN A 189 14.99 11.05 -8.86
C ASN A 189 14.26 11.88 -7.79
N ASP A 190 13.33 12.74 -8.22
CA ASP A 190 12.60 13.66 -7.34
C ASP A 190 11.13 13.78 -7.76
N LEU A 191 10.33 14.48 -6.94
CA LEU A 191 8.95 14.81 -7.27
C LEU A 191 8.88 15.66 -8.55
N ASP A 192 8.03 15.25 -9.49
CA ASP A 192 7.68 16.05 -10.67
C ASP A 192 6.58 17.06 -10.29
N TYR A 193 6.87 17.93 -9.32
CA TYR A 193 5.83 18.73 -8.66
C TYR A 193 5.13 19.72 -9.61
N ALA A 194 5.88 20.28 -10.56
CA ALA A 194 5.32 21.18 -11.56
C ALA A 194 4.31 20.45 -12.48
N ASN A 195 4.67 19.29 -13.03
CA ASN A 195 3.74 18.56 -13.88
C ASN A 195 2.66 17.84 -13.07
N LEU A 196 2.90 17.51 -11.80
CA LEU A 196 1.87 17.01 -10.89
C LEU A 196 0.71 18.00 -10.85
N LYS A 197 0.99 19.28 -10.53
CA LYS A 197 -0.04 20.33 -10.51
C LYS A 197 -0.70 20.52 -11.89
N LYS A 198 0.10 20.55 -12.96
CA LYS A 198 -0.40 20.72 -14.33
C LYS A 198 -1.35 19.59 -14.75
N SER A 199 -0.96 18.33 -14.48
CA SER A 199 -1.76 17.15 -14.86
C SER A 199 -3.04 17.03 -14.04
N LEU A 200 -3.00 17.32 -12.73
CA LEU A 200 -4.21 17.40 -11.90
C LEU A 200 -5.16 18.52 -12.36
N THR A 201 -4.63 19.70 -12.68
CA THR A 201 -5.45 20.84 -13.16
C THR A 201 -6.13 20.53 -14.50
N ALA A 202 -5.41 19.83 -15.39
CA ALA A 202 -5.91 19.45 -16.71
C ALA A 202 -6.91 18.28 -16.68
N ALA A 203 -6.96 17.50 -15.60
CA ALA A 203 -7.85 16.35 -15.51
C ALA A 203 -9.34 16.75 -15.46
N PRO A 204 -10.27 15.87 -15.85
CA PRO A 204 -11.70 16.18 -15.89
C PRO A 204 -12.28 16.51 -14.51
N GLU A 205 -13.08 17.57 -14.41
CA GLU A 205 -13.77 17.95 -13.16
C GLU A 205 -14.60 16.78 -12.59
N GLY A 206 -14.64 16.67 -11.27
CA GLY A 206 -15.40 15.62 -10.58
C GLY A 206 -14.79 14.23 -10.67
N SER A 207 -13.55 14.07 -11.15
CA SER A 207 -12.83 12.80 -11.09
C SER A 207 -12.54 12.36 -9.65
N ILE A 208 -12.34 11.06 -9.45
CA ILE A 208 -11.78 10.52 -8.21
C ILE A 208 -10.27 10.72 -8.26
N VAL A 209 -9.64 11.15 -7.17
CA VAL A 209 -8.18 11.26 -7.07
C VAL A 209 -7.66 10.38 -5.93
N LEU A 210 -6.82 9.40 -6.27
CA LEU A 210 -6.13 8.57 -5.30
C LEU A 210 -4.92 9.31 -4.75
N LEU A 211 -4.85 9.45 -3.42
CA LEU A 211 -3.75 10.09 -2.70
C LEU A 211 -3.15 9.12 -1.70
N HIS A 212 -1.82 9.00 -1.67
CA HIS A 212 -1.14 8.25 -0.61
C HIS A 212 -1.01 9.18 0.60
N ALA A 213 -1.43 8.72 1.79
CA ALA A 213 -1.40 9.55 3.00
C ALA A 213 0.03 9.97 3.40
N CYS A 214 0.95 9.02 3.29
CA CYS A 214 2.39 9.15 3.53
C CYS A 214 3.11 7.89 3.02
N CYS A 215 4.44 7.92 3.01
CA CYS A 215 5.31 6.85 2.50
C CYS A 215 4.87 6.35 1.11
N HIS A 216 4.83 7.24 0.12
CA HIS A 216 4.39 6.90 -1.22
C HIS A 216 5.03 5.59 -1.72
N ASN A 217 4.22 4.68 -2.25
CA ASN A 217 4.68 3.41 -2.81
C ASN A 217 4.50 3.48 -4.33
N PRO A 218 5.57 3.40 -5.13
CA PRO A 218 6.87 2.83 -4.80
C PRO A 218 7.96 3.83 -4.37
N THR A 219 7.74 5.14 -4.53
CA THR A 219 8.87 6.08 -4.62
C THR A 219 9.52 6.44 -3.28
N GLY A 220 8.79 6.34 -2.17
CA GLY A 220 9.14 6.90 -0.88
C GLY A 220 9.13 8.43 -0.81
N MET A 221 8.86 9.14 -1.92
CA MET A 221 8.78 10.60 -1.92
C MET A 221 7.37 11.04 -1.52
N ASP A 222 7.27 11.85 -0.48
CA ASP A 222 6.01 12.43 -0.01
C ASP A 222 5.98 13.93 -0.30
N LEU A 223 4.77 14.47 -0.49
CA LEU A 223 4.57 15.91 -0.58
C LEU A 223 4.79 16.57 0.78
N THR A 224 5.35 17.79 0.78
CA THR A 224 5.41 18.61 1.99
C THR A 224 4.01 19.11 2.40
N SER A 225 3.90 19.66 3.61
CA SER A 225 2.64 20.23 4.10
C SER A 225 2.12 21.36 3.19
N GLU A 226 3.03 22.21 2.71
CA GLU A 226 2.73 23.35 1.83
C GLU A 226 2.34 22.86 0.44
N GLN A 227 3.04 21.85 -0.07
CA GLN A 227 2.69 21.23 -1.35
C GLN A 227 1.31 20.58 -1.30
N TRP A 228 0.94 19.99 -0.16
CA TRP A 228 -0.41 19.48 0.07
C TRP A 228 -1.47 20.57 0.03
N ASP A 229 -1.20 21.78 0.53
CA ASP A 229 -2.16 22.89 0.48
C ASP A 229 -2.48 23.27 -0.97
N GLU A 230 -1.47 23.38 -1.82
CA GLU A 230 -1.66 23.65 -3.26
C GLU A 230 -2.40 22.51 -3.97
N VAL A 231 -2.07 21.24 -3.67
CA VAL A 231 -2.76 20.09 -4.26
C VAL A 231 -4.22 20.05 -3.82
N LEU A 232 -4.51 20.31 -2.55
CA LEU A 232 -5.88 20.36 -2.04
C LEU A 232 -6.65 21.56 -2.59
N GLN A 233 -5.99 22.66 -2.96
CA GLN A 233 -6.63 23.73 -3.71
C GLN A 233 -7.11 23.24 -5.08
N ILE A 234 -6.26 22.53 -5.83
CA ILE A 234 -6.66 21.92 -7.12
C ILE A 234 -7.81 20.93 -6.93
N VAL A 235 -7.77 20.09 -5.88
CA VAL A 235 -8.85 19.16 -5.54
C VAL A 235 -10.19 19.88 -5.35
N GLN A 236 -10.19 21.03 -4.67
CA GLN A 236 -11.38 21.86 -4.49
C GLN A 236 -11.85 22.46 -5.82
N ASP A 237 -10.95 23.11 -6.56
CA ASP A 237 -11.27 23.81 -7.82
C ASP A 237 -11.83 22.85 -8.87
N LYS A 238 -11.29 21.62 -8.89
CA LYS A 238 -11.72 20.55 -9.80
C LYS A 238 -12.80 19.65 -9.22
N LYS A 239 -13.28 19.93 -8.00
CA LYS A 239 -14.29 19.15 -7.26
C LYS A 239 -13.99 17.66 -7.26
N PHE A 240 -12.71 17.29 -7.16
CA PHE A 240 -12.33 15.89 -7.12
C PHE A 240 -12.84 15.21 -5.86
N PHE A 241 -13.19 13.92 -5.97
CA PHE A 241 -13.43 13.07 -4.80
C PHE A 241 -12.11 12.48 -4.30
N PRO A 242 -11.61 12.85 -3.11
CA PRO A 242 -10.37 12.28 -2.61
C PRO A 242 -10.60 10.86 -2.10
N LEU A 243 -9.80 9.93 -2.61
CA LEU A 243 -9.64 8.59 -2.08
C LEU A 243 -8.22 8.46 -1.51
N VAL A 244 -8.09 8.29 -0.20
CA VAL A 244 -6.79 8.22 0.47
C VAL A 244 -6.42 6.77 0.75
N ASP A 245 -5.23 6.33 0.33
CA ASP A 245 -4.61 5.07 0.75
C ASP A 245 -3.59 5.32 1.87
N MET A 246 -3.79 4.68 3.02
CA MET A 246 -2.99 4.83 4.23
C MET A 246 -2.54 3.47 4.76
N ALA A 247 -1.52 2.91 4.11
CA ALA A 247 -0.94 1.62 4.48
C ALA A 247 0.28 1.69 5.41
N TYR A 248 0.85 2.88 5.60
CA TYR A 248 2.16 3.10 6.22
C TYR A 248 2.14 4.13 7.37
N GLN A 249 0.97 4.38 7.99
CA GLN A 249 0.87 5.30 9.12
C GLN A 249 1.84 4.90 10.24
N GLY A 250 2.75 5.79 10.62
CA GLY A 250 3.82 5.57 11.60
C GLY A 250 5.18 5.29 10.96
N PHE A 251 5.25 4.95 9.69
CA PHE A 251 6.50 4.64 8.99
C PHE A 251 7.19 5.88 8.39
N ALA A 252 6.52 7.04 8.33
CA ALA A 252 7.15 8.24 7.79
C ALA A 252 7.98 8.96 8.86
N SER A 253 7.46 9.06 10.09
CA SER A 253 8.09 9.76 11.21
C SER A 253 8.50 8.89 12.39
N GLY A 254 8.05 7.63 12.46
CA GLY A 254 8.10 6.82 13.69
C GLY A 254 6.90 7.07 14.62
N LYS A 255 6.10 8.09 14.33
CA LYS A 255 5.01 8.57 15.19
C LYS A 255 3.70 8.59 14.40
N PRO A 256 2.83 7.56 14.53
CA PRO A 256 1.65 7.42 13.68
C PRO A 256 0.64 8.57 13.79
N PHE A 257 0.64 9.30 14.91
CA PHE A 257 -0.19 10.48 15.11
C PHE A 257 0.35 11.72 14.38
N GLU A 258 1.62 11.75 13.99
CA GLU A 258 2.19 12.84 13.17
C GLU A 258 1.96 12.56 11.66
N ASP A 259 1.87 11.29 11.26
CA ASP A 259 1.74 10.83 9.87
C ASP A 259 0.34 11.01 9.24
N ILE A 260 -0.58 11.71 9.92
CA ILE A 260 -1.96 11.94 9.46
C ILE A 260 -2.20 13.39 8.97
N GLY A 261 -1.13 14.10 8.60
CA GLY A 261 -1.20 15.51 8.18
C GLY A 261 -2.21 15.78 7.06
N LEU A 262 -2.23 14.96 6.01
CA LEU A 262 -3.22 15.06 4.92
C LEU A 262 -4.65 14.89 5.44
N ILE A 263 -4.88 13.92 6.34
CA ILE A 263 -6.21 13.63 6.88
C ILE A 263 -6.72 14.85 7.67
N ARG A 264 -5.87 15.47 8.50
CA ARG A 264 -6.25 16.69 9.25
C ARG A 264 -6.64 17.86 8.34
N LYS A 265 -5.95 18.01 7.19
CA LYS A 265 -6.33 19.02 6.18
C LYS A 265 -7.70 18.68 5.56
N LEU A 266 -7.94 17.41 5.22
CA LEU A 266 -9.21 16.96 4.65
C LEU A 266 -10.38 17.06 5.65
N THR A 267 -10.19 16.73 6.93
CA THR A 267 -11.24 16.87 7.95
C THR A 267 -11.65 18.33 8.14
N LYS A 268 -10.66 19.24 8.16
CA LYS A 268 -10.92 20.69 8.15
C LYS A 268 -11.74 21.11 6.93
N LEU A 269 -11.31 20.73 5.72
CA LEU A 269 -12.03 21.07 4.48
C LEU A 269 -13.44 20.47 4.41
N ALA A 270 -13.68 19.31 5.04
CA ALA A 270 -14.99 18.70 5.15
C ALA A 270 -15.93 19.46 6.11
N ASN A 271 -15.40 19.99 7.22
CA ASN A 271 -16.17 20.87 8.11
C ASN A 271 -16.47 22.23 7.47
N GLU A 272 -15.52 22.76 6.69
CA GLU A 272 -15.72 23.98 5.90
C GLU A 272 -16.61 23.78 4.65
N ASN A 273 -17.11 22.55 4.43
CA ASN A 273 -17.95 22.17 3.29
C ASN A 273 -17.28 22.40 1.91
N LYS A 274 -15.94 22.52 1.88
CA LYS A 274 -15.14 22.68 0.65
C LYS A 274 -14.83 21.34 -0.01
N ILE A 275 -14.62 20.30 0.80
CA ILE A 275 -14.53 18.90 0.38
C ILE A 275 -15.47 18.10 1.30
N PRO A 276 -16.79 18.14 1.06
CA PRO A 276 -17.77 17.60 2.00
C PRO A 276 -17.69 16.09 2.22
N SER A 277 -17.10 15.37 1.26
CA SER A 277 -16.95 13.92 1.31
C SER A 277 -15.60 13.46 0.78
N PHE A 278 -15.00 12.48 1.44
CA PHE A 278 -13.80 11.77 1.00
C PHE A 278 -13.79 10.37 1.62
N ALA A 279 -12.93 9.47 1.09
CA ALA A 279 -12.76 8.13 1.64
C ALA A 279 -11.29 7.87 2.04
N LEU A 280 -11.11 7.02 3.05
CA LEU A 280 -9.82 6.59 3.56
C LEU A 280 -9.78 5.06 3.67
N CYS A 281 -8.76 4.46 3.06
CA CYS A 281 -8.44 3.04 3.13
C CYS A 281 -7.24 2.85 4.06
N GLN A 282 -7.45 2.21 5.22
CA GLN A 282 -6.38 1.95 6.19
C GLN A 282 -5.97 0.48 6.16
N SER A 283 -4.66 0.24 6.29
CA SER A 283 -4.11 -1.10 6.54
C SER A 283 -3.34 -1.14 7.86
N PHE A 284 -3.53 -2.21 8.63
CA PHE A 284 -2.69 -2.53 9.79
C PHE A 284 -1.54 -3.50 9.46
N ALA A 285 -1.39 -3.89 8.19
CA ALA A 285 -0.45 -4.92 7.79
C ALA A 285 1.01 -4.55 8.09
N LYS A 286 1.36 -3.26 7.99
CA LYS A 286 2.73 -2.79 8.17
C LYS A 286 2.93 -2.22 9.57
N ASN A 287 2.06 -1.29 9.97
CA ASN A 287 2.20 -0.58 11.25
C ASN A 287 2.03 -1.45 12.50
N MET A 288 1.36 -2.60 12.40
CA MET A 288 1.32 -3.59 13.49
C MET A 288 1.91 -4.94 13.08
N GLY A 289 2.52 -5.05 11.90
CA GLY A 289 3.02 -6.33 11.39
C GLY A 289 1.93 -7.38 11.13
N LEU A 290 0.65 -6.98 11.06
CA LEU A 290 -0.50 -7.88 10.87
C LEU A 290 -0.70 -8.23 9.38
N TYR A 291 0.38 -8.60 8.69
CA TYR A 291 0.37 -8.83 7.23
C TYR A 291 -0.64 -9.90 6.83
N GLY A 292 -0.57 -11.07 7.46
CA GLY A 292 -1.38 -12.24 7.18
C GLY A 292 -2.79 -12.19 7.77
N GLU A 293 -2.99 -11.44 8.86
CA GLU A 293 -4.30 -11.29 9.52
C GLU A 293 -5.32 -10.50 8.70
N ARG A 294 -4.82 -9.76 7.70
CA ARG A 294 -5.64 -8.95 6.80
C ARG A 294 -6.52 -7.93 7.53
N THR A 295 -6.01 -7.31 8.59
CA THR A 295 -6.73 -6.26 9.32
C THR A 295 -6.64 -4.91 8.61
N GLY A 296 -7.77 -4.23 8.48
CA GLY A 296 -7.86 -2.87 7.94
C GLY A 296 -9.25 -2.29 8.11
N SER A 297 -9.40 -1.07 7.61
CA SER A 297 -10.67 -0.35 7.65
C SER A 297 -10.88 0.50 6.41
N ILE A 298 -12.14 0.79 6.13
CA ILE A 298 -12.56 1.89 5.26
C ILE A 298 -13.32 2.89 6.11
N SER A 299 -12.99 4.17 5.96
CA SER A 299 -13.75 5.29 6.53
C SER A 299 -14.23 6.21 5.42
N ILE A 300 -15.53 6.48 5.37
CA ILE A 300 -16.15 7.42 4.42
C ILE A 300 -16.71 8.59 5.21
N ILE A 301 -16.21 9.78 4.90
CA ILE A 301 -16.66 11.04 5.46
C ILE A 301 -17.76 11.55 4.54
N ASN A 302 -18.89 11.96 5.12
CA ASN A 302 -20.08 12.38 4.41
C ASN A 302 -20.45 13.83 4.77
N SER A 303 -21.29 14.43 3.94
CA SER A 303 -21.80 15.79 4.16
C SER A 303 -22.67 15.93 5.42
N SER A 304 -23.33 14.86 5.88
CA SER A 304 -24.18 14.86 7.07
C SER A 304 -24.31 13.47 7.70
N GLY A 305 -24.76 13.42 8.97
CA GLY A 305 -25.08 12.17 9.65
C GLY A 305 -26.24 11.39 9.00
N GLU A 306 -27.18 12.06 8.32
CA GLU A 306 -28.24 11.38 7.57
C GLU A 306 -27.69 10.68 6.33
N ALA A 307 -26.80 11.35 5.58
CA ALA A 307 -26.11 10.73 4.45
C ALA A 307 -25.28 9.51 4.90
N SER A 308 -24.64 9.58 6.08
CA SER A 308 -23.91 8.45 6.66
C SER A 308 -24.78 7.21 6.85
N LYS A 309 -26.05 7.35 7.28
CA LYS A 309 -26.95 6.18 7.45
C LYS A 309 -27.18 5.46 6.13
N ALA A 310 -27.44 6.22 5.06
CA ALA A 310 -27.63 5.68 3.72
C ALA A 310 -26.34 5.00 3.22
N VAL A 311 -25.18 5.64 3.37
CA VAL A 311 -23.88 5.09 2.98
C VAL A 311 -23.56 3.81 3.73
N GLU A 312 -23.75 3.76 5.06
CA GLU A 312 -23.51 2.56 5.86
C GLU A 312 -24.42 1.39 5.43
N SER A 313 -25.69 1.66 5.11
CA SER A 313 -26.61 0.64 4.62
C SER A 313 -26.15 0.01 3.30
N GLN A 314 -25.65 0.84 2.37
CA GLN A 314 -25.15 0.37 1.08
C GLN A 314 -23.82 -0.34 1.20
N LEU A 315 -22.92 0.12 2.09
CA LEU A 315 -21.68 -0.60 2.42
C LEU A 315 -21.97 -2.00 2.96
N LYS A 316 -22.95 -2.16 3.88
CA LYS A 316 -23.37 -3.47 4.37
C LYS A 316 -23.85 -4.38 3.23
N LYS A 317 -24.70 -3.84 2.35
CA LYS A 317 -25.23 -4.58 1.18
C LYS A 317 -24.14 -4.97 0.19
N LEU A 318 -23.09 -4.16 0.07
CA LEU A 318 -21.94 -4.41 -0.80
C LEU A 318 -20.98 -5.44 -0.19
N ILE A 319 -20.67 -5.34 1.10
CA ILE A 319 -19.74 -6.24 1.79
C ILE A 319 -20.31 -7.66 1.93
N ARG A 320 -21.59 -7.77 2.29
CA ARG A 320 -22.25 -9.06 2.58
C ARG A 320 -22.04 -10.13 1.50
N PRO A 321 -22.19 -9.86 0.19
CA PRO A 321 -21.93 -10.84 -0.87
C PRO A 321 -20.46 -11.01 -1.25
N ILE A 322 -19.54 -10.16 -0.80
CA ILE A 322 -18.10 -10.32 -1.08
C ILE A 322 -17.48 -11.29 -0.08
N TYR A 323 -17.67 -11.03 1.22
CA TYR A 323 -17.05 -11.84 2.27
C TYR A 323 -17.91 -12.00 3.54
N SER A 324 -19.21 -11.72 3.48
CA SER A 324 -20.13 -11.79 4.62
C SER A 324 -19.85 -10.78 5.74
N SER A 325 -18.82 -11.04 6.53
CA SER A 325 -18.33 -10.24 7.65
C SER A 325 -16.80 -10.43 7.77
N PRO A 326 -16.06 -9.46 8.32
CA PRO A 326 -14.60 -9.47 8.29
C PRO A 326 -13.99 -10.46 9.32
N PRO A 327 -12.73 -10.90 9.11
CA PRO A 327 -12.01 -11.76 10.06
C PRO A 327 -11.82 -11.10 11.43
N ILE A 328 -11.92 -11.87 12.52
CA ILE A 328 -12.03 -11.30 13.87
C ILE A 328 -10.69 -11.17 14.61
N HIS A 329 -9.74 -12.09 14.38
CA HIS A 329 -8.52 -12.21 15.20
C HIS A 329 -7.68 -10.93 15.15
N GLY A 330 -7.33 -10.51 13.94
CA GLY A 330 -6.54 -9.29 13.74
C GLY A 330 -7.21 -8.01 14.25
N SER A 331 -8.53 -7.87 14.18
CA SER A 331 -9.22 -6.71 14.81
C SER A 331 -9.20 -6.78 16.33
N LYS A 332 -9.34 -7.98 16.91
CA LYS A 332 -9.27 -8.17 18.36
C LYS A 332 -7.87 -7.87 18.91
N ILE A 333 -6.80 -8.18 18.16
CA ILE A 333 -5.43 -7.74 18.50
C ILE A 333 -5.36 -6.21 18.58
N VAL A 334 -5.89 -5.51 17.57
CA VAL A 334 -5.94 -4.04 17.57
C VAL A 334 -6.74 -3.53 18.78
N GLU A 335 -7.89 -4.13 19.06
CA GLU A 335 -8.71 -3.77 20.21
C GLU A 335 -7.95 -3.91 21.54
N VAL A 336 -7.23 -5.01 21.73
CA VAL A 336 -6.43 -5.23 22.95
C VAL A 336 -5.28 -4.23 23.04
N ILE A 337 -4.58 -3.93 21.95
CA ILE A 337 -3.46 -2.96 21.96
C ILE A 337 -3.95 -1.56 22.35
N PHE A 338 -5.13 -1.16 21.87
CA PHE A 338 -5.71 0.15 22.14
C PHE A 338 -6.53 0.22 23.44
N ASP A 339 -6.78 -0.90 24.11
CA ASP A 339 -7.39 -0.92 25.44
C ASP A 339 -6.38 -0.36 26.46
N GLU A 340 -6.76 0.73 27.14
CA GLU A 340 -5.92 1.39 28.15
C GLU A 340 -5.48 0.43 29.26
N SER A 341 -6.32 -0.53 29.64
CA SER A 341 -6.04 -1.52 30.68
C SER A 341 -4.96 -2.53 30.29
N SER A 342 -4.66 -2.67 29.00
CA SER A 342 -3.59 -3.57 28.51
C SER A 342 -2.19 -2.99 28.73
N GLY A 343 -2.06 -1.65 28.76
CA GLY A 343 -0.78 -0.95 28.76
C GLY A 343 0.07 -1.16 27.48
N LEU A 344 -0.49 -1.69 26.39
CA LEU A 344 0.27 -2.09 25.20
C LEU A 344 0.46 -0.98 24.16
N LEU A 345 -0.42 0.03 24.12
CA LEU A 345 -0.32 1.15 23.17
C LEU A 345 1.05 1.88 23.24
N PRO A 346 1.57 2.29 24.42
CA PRO A 346 2.89 2.91 24.51
C PRO A 346 4.03 2.02 23.99
N GLN A 347 3.94 0.71 24.25
CA GLN A 347 4.92 -0.26 23.78
C GLN A 347 4.90 -0.36 22.25
N TRP A 348 3.71 -0.44 21.63
CA TRP A 348 3.57 -0.46 20.18
C TRP A 348 4.12 0.82 19.51
N LEU A 349 3.90 1.99 20.13
CA LEU A 349 4.43 3.26 19.63
C LEU A 349 5.97 3.29 19.65
N ASP A 350 6.59 2.82 20.73
CA ASP A 350 8.05 2.68 20.84
C ASP A 350 8.62 1.65 19.84
N GLU A 351 7.91 0.55 19.61
CA GLU A 351 8.28 -0.44 18.59
C GLU A 351 8.28 0.17 17.17
N LEU A 352 7.28 0.99 16.84
CA LEU A 352 7.21 1.71 15.57
C LEU A 352 8.36 2.71 15.39
N ASP A 353 8.66 3.48 16.43
CA ASP A 353 9.77 4.45 16.40
C ASP A 353 11.11 3.74 16.16
N LYS A 354 11.36 2.62 16.84
CA LYS A 354 12.55 1.77 16.63
C LYS A 354 12.62 1.18 15.22
N VAL A 355 11.49 0.76 14.65
CA VAL A 355 11.41 0.26 13.27
C VAL A 355 11.84 1.34 12.29
N VAL A 356 11.30 2.56 12.42
CA VAL A 356 11.66 3.68 11.54
C VAL A 356 13.10 4.10 11.75
N GLY A 357 13.58 4.15 12.99
CA GLY A 357 14.97 4.39 13.34
C GLY A 357 15.91 3.44 12.60
N ARG A 358 15.61 2.12 12.63
CA ARG A 358 16.40 1.12 11.88
C ARG A 358 16.38 1.39 10.38
N LEU A 359 15.19 1.61 9.79
CA LEU A 359 15.04 1.86 8.35
C LEU A 359 15.85 3.08 7.90
N ASN A 360 15.86 4.15 8.70
CA ASN A 360 16.67 5.34 8.44
C ASN A 360 18.16 5.04 8.56
N THR A 361 18.59 4.28 9.59
CA THR A 361 20.00 3.88 9.74
C THR A 361 20.50 3.09 8.54
N VAL A 362 19.76 2.06 8.09
CA VAL A 362 20.22 1.24 6.96
C VAL A 362 20.18 2.00 5.63
N ARG A 363 19.24 2.94 5.46
CA ARG A 363 19.21 3.85 4.31
C ARG A 363 20.45 4.75 4.28
N SER A 364 20.83 5.35 5.41
CA SER A 364 22.06 6.16 5.50
C SER A 364 23.31 5.32 5.25
N LYS A 365 23.41 4.12 5.83
CA LYS A 365 24.54 3.20 5.58
C LYS A 365 24.67 2.83 4.11
N LEU A 366 23.55 2.53 3.43
CA LEU A 366 23.56 2.27 1.99
C LEU A 366 24.06 3.50 1.23
N TYR A 367 23.47 4.67 1.48
CA TYR A 367 23.85 5.93 0.84
C TYR A 367 25.34 6.24 1.00
N GLU A 368 25.91 6.07 2.20
CA GLU A 368 27.33 6.29 2.48
C GLU A 368 28.25 5.41 1.61
N LYS A 369 27.87 4.15 1.39
CA LYS A 369 28.67 3.14 0.68
C LYS A 369 28.52 3.16 -0.84
N LEU A 370 27.51 3.85 -1.37
CA LEU A 370 27.32 4.00 -2.82
C LEU A 370 28.34 4.97 -3.44
N ASP A 371 28.82 4.62 -4.62
CA ASP A 371 29.71 5.43 -5.45
C ASP A 371 28.93 6.64 -6.01
N LYS A 372 29.48 7.83 -5.77
CA LYS A 372 28.90 9.13 -6.10
C LYS A 372 29.62 9.82 -7.26
N SER A 373 30.59 9.16 -7.89
CA SER A 373 31.38 9.72 -8.98
C SER A 373 30.54 10.02 -10.23
N ASN A 374 29.61 9.12 -10.58
CA ASN A 374 28.80 9.19 -11.80
C ASN A 374 27.29 9.17 -11.55
N TYR A 375 26.84 9.09 -10.30
CA TYR A 375 25.42 9.00 -9.95
C TYR A 375 25.11 9.79 -8.67
N ASN A 376 24.01 10.56 -8.69
CA ASN A 376 23.52 11.27 -7.50
C ASN A 376 22.56 10.37 -6.72
N TRP A 377 22.88 10.12 -5.45
CA TRP A 377 22.10 9.28 -4.54
C TRP A 377 21.34 10.07 -3.45
N ASP A 378 21.35 11.41 -3.47
CA ASP A 378 20.76 12.27 -2.43
C ASP A 378 19.26 12.00 -2.21
N HIS A 379 18.56 11.55 -3.24
CA HIS A 379 17.15 11.18 -3.16
C HIS A 379 16.88 10.08 -2.14
N LEU A 380 17.84 9.18 -1.89
CA LEU A 380 17.70 8.13 -0.88
C LEU A 380 17.39 8.74 0.48
N LEU A 381 18.05 9.85 0.83
CA LEU A 381 17.90 10.51 2.14
C LEU A 381 16.60 11.32 2.25
N LYS A 382 16.01 11.75 1.13
CA LYS A 382 14.72 12.45 1.10
C LYS A 382 13.54 11.47 1.18
N GLN A 383 13.70 10.26 0.65
CA GLN A 383 12.68 9.22 0.63
C GLN A 383 12.38 8.68 2.04
N ARG A 384 11.11 8.36 2.30
CA ARG A 384 10.57 7.88 3.58
C ARG A 384 9.89 6.53 3.45
N GLY A 385 9.61 5.91 4.59
CA GLY A 385 8.92 4.64 4.67
C GLY A 385 9.82 3.44 4.37
N MET A 386 9.21 2.35 3.89
CA MET A 386 9.87 1.05 3.73
C MET A 386 10.68 0.91 2.43
N PHE A 387 10.52 1.83 1.48
CA PHE A 387 11.08 1.68 0.14
C PHE A 387 12.05 2.80 -0.19
N VAL A 388 12.96 2.47 -1.10
CA VAL A 388 13.75 3.42 -1.87
C VAL A 388 13.50 3.15 -3.34
N TYR A 389 13.37 4.22 -4.11
CA TYR A 389 13.34 4.16 -5.58
C TYR A 389 14.71 4.57 -6.07
N THR A 390 15.48 3.58 -6.51
CA THR A 390 16.92 3.74 -6.75
C THR A 390 17.22 4.56 -8.00
N GLY A 391 16.33 4.50 -8.99
CA GLY A 391 16.55 5.01 -10.34
C GLY A 391 17.40 4.08 -11.22
N LEU A 392 17.74 2.88 -10.72
CA LEU A 392 18.37 1.84 -11.53
C LEU A 392 17.44 1.42 -12.67
N SER A 393 18.02 1.19 -13.84
CA SER A 393 17.28 0.71 -15.01
C SER A 393 16.85 -0.75 -14.82
N PRO A 394 15.83 -1.23 -15.56
CA PRO A 394 15.45 -2.64 -15.56
C PRO A 394 16.64 -3.57 -15.86
N GLU A 395 17.52 -3.19 -16.79
CA GLU A 395 18.72 -3.93 -17.15
C GLU A 395 19.70 -4.04 -15.97
N GLN A 396 19.92 -2.94 -15.25
CA GLN A 396 20.76 -2.93 -14.05
C GLN A 396 20.17 -3.80 -12.92
N VAL A 397 18.86 -3.76 -12.71
CA VAL A 397 18.18 -4.63 -11.73
C VAL A 397 18.26 -6.10 -12.14
N ILE A 398 18.16 -6.42 -13.43
CA ILE A 398 18.34 -7.78 -13.95
C ILE A 398 19.79 -8.25 -13.75
N ARG A 399 20.79 -7.39 -13.98
CA ARG A 399 22.19 -7.70 -13.69
C ARG A 399 22.41 -7.97 -12.20
N LEU A 400 21.85 -7.13 -11.31
CA LEU A 400 21.87 -7.37 -9.86
C LEU A 400 21.31 -8.75 -9.48
N ARG A 401 20.22 -9.17 -10.12
CA ARG A 401 19.63 -10.49 -9.91
C ARG A 401 20.55 -11.61 -10.41
N ASN A 402 21.03 -11.52 -11.64
CA ASN A 402 21.74 -12.61 -12.32
C ASN A 402 23.19 -12.77 -11.87
N GLU A 403 23.89 -11.65 -11.63
CA GLU A 403 25.32 -11.62 -11.30
C GLU A 403 25.55 -11.66 -9.78
N TYR A 404 24.61 -11.15 -8.98
CA TYR A 404 24.80 -10.93 -7.54
C TYR A 404 23.70 -11.51 -6.65
N SER A 405 22.71 -12.24 -7.19
CA SER A 405 21.59 -12.78 -6.41
C SER A 405 20.83 -11.72 -5.59
N VAL A 406 20.75 -10.49 -6.10
CA VAL A 406 19.98 -9.39 -5.49
C VAL A 406 18.63 -9.27 -6.18
N TYR A 407 17.57 -9.57 -5.43
CA TYR A 407 16.21 -9.66 -5.94
C TYR A 407 15.40 -8.40 -5.62
N ALA A 408 15.08 -7.62 -6.65
CA ALA A 408 14.23 -6.43 -6.54
C ALA A 408 13.24 -6.35 -7.72
N THR A 409 12.26 -5.45 -7.61
CA THR A 409 11.35 -5.16 -8.72
C THR A 409 12.09 -4.39 -9.81
N GLU A 410 11.79 -4.71 -11.07
CA GLU A 410 12.50 -4.19 -12.25
C GLU A 410 12.27 -2.68 -12.48
N ASP A 411 11.35 -2.07 -11.74
CA ASP A 411 11.16 -0.63 -11.69
C ASP A 411 12.16 0.09 -10.75
N GLY A 412 13.13 -0.62 -10.17
CA GLY A 412 14.16 -0.04 -9.31
C GLY A 412 13.71 0.24 -7.87
N ARG A 413 12.52 -0.23 -7.45
CA ARG A 413 12.05 -0.13 -6.06
C ARG A 413 12.69 -1.20 -5.17
N PHE A 414 13.43 -0.76 -4.15
CA PHE A 414 14.02 -1.63 -3.15
C PHE A 414 13.26 -1.52 -1.83
N SER A 415 12.98 -2.65 -1.20
CA SER A 415 12.55 -2.75 0.19
C SER A 415 13.77 -2.61 1.09
N ILE A 416 13.91 -1.45 1.74
CA ILE A 416 15.00 -1.17 2.68
C ILE A 416 14.96 -2.14 3.87
N SER A 417 13.79 -2.70 4.15
CA SER A 417 13.64 -3.72 5.18
C SER A 417 14.53 -4.95 4.94
N GLY A 418 14.87 -5.28 3.68
CA GLY A 418 15.77 -6.39 3.35
C GLY A 418 17.25 -6.07 3.60
N ILE A 419 17.60 -4.82 3.88
CA ILE A 419 18.98 -4.37 4.12
C ILE A 419 19.30 -4.46 5.61
N ASN A 420 20.48 -4.97 5.94
CA ASN A 420 20.98 -5.13 7.30
C ASN A 420 22.52 -5.04 7.33
N ASP A 421 23.08 -5.06 8.53
CA ASP A 421 24.52 -4.91 8.75
C ASP A 421 25.37 -6.00 8.08
N ASN A 422 24.80 -7.18 7.83
CA ASN A 422 25.52 -8.29 7.22
C ASN A 422 25.51 -8.26 5.68
N ASN A 423 24.63 -7.47 5.05
CA ASN A 423 24.49 -7.46 3.58
C ASN A 423 24.66 -6.07 2.94
N VAL A 424 24.66 -4.98 3.70
CA VAL A 424 24.73 -3.63 3.14
C VAL A 424 26.02 -3.37 2.34
N ASP A 425 27.15 -3.92 2.78
CA ASP A 425 28.43 -3.83 2.05
C ASP A 425 28.38 -4.58 0.73
N TYR A 426 27.90 -5.82 0.76
CA TYR A 426 27.73 -6.64 -0.44
C TYR A 426 26.80 -5.97 -1.46
N LEU A 427 25.66 -5.46 -0.98
CA LEU A 427 24.67 -4.77 -1.79
C LEU A 427 25.25 -3.49 -2.43
N ALA A 428 25.92 -2.64 -1.65
CA ALA A 428 26.52 -1.42 -2.16
C ALA A 428 27.57 -1.71 -3.24
N ASN A 429 28.43 -2.71 -3.01
CA ASN A 429 29.41 -3.14 -4.01
C ASN A 429 28.75 -3.64 -5.29
N ALA A 430 27.72 -4.48 -5.18
CA ALA A 430 26.97 -4.96 -6.34
C ALA A 430 26.33 -3.80 -7.13
N ILE A 431 25.73 -2.83 -6.44
CA ILE A 431 25.16 -1.62 -7.08
C ILE A 431 26.25 -0.83 -7.80
N ASN A 432 27.39 -0.58 -7.13
CA ASN A 432 28.50 0.18 -7.69
C ASN A 432 29.07 -0.48 -8.95
N GLU A 433 29.09 -1.81 -9.04
CA GLU A 433 29.52 -2.52 -10.25
C GLU A 433 28.50 -2.46 -11.39
N VAL A 434 27.20 -2.54 -11.11
CA VAL A 434 26.20 -2.50 -12.19
C VAL A 434 26.00 -1.10 -12.78
N ILE A 435 26.33 -0.03 -12.05
CA ILE A 435 26.21 1.35 -12.56
C ILE A 435 27.42 1.83 -13.38
N LYS A 436 28.55 1.12 -13.35
CA LYS A 436 29.78 1.50 -14.08
C LYS A 436 29.71 1.25 -15.59
N ASN A 437 28.75 0.44 -16.06
CA ASN A 437 28.63 -0.01 -17.44
C ASN A 437 27.26 0.31 -18.03
#